data_AF-T0J6U6-F1
#
_entry.id   AF-T0J6U6-F1
#
_cell.length_a   1.000
_cell.length_b   1.000
_cell.length_c   1.000
_cell.angle_alpha   90.00
_cell.angle_beta   90.00
_cell.angle_gamma   90.00
#
_symmetry.space_group_name_H-M   'P 1'
#
loop_
_entity.id
_entity.type
_entity.pdbx_description
1 polymer ?
#
loop_
_entity_poly.entity_id
_entity_poly.type
_entity_poly.pdbx_seq_one_letter_code
_entity_poly.pdbx_strand_id
1 'polypeptide(L)'
;MFNDLALLIPLMMLSICVVTDWRKRKIYNWVTIPGFILGIIYVIYAKTYSVSYGVSFFFLFLIVLFVYSHGAMRGGDVKLLMALSLFLTPGAFFFNSALFMFSAFFYFFFQTIRIKGLSQTVNDVKTDSLVLIVVGENNNSFANGVKSTFFPGGGAALISLCYIVTLFLFSY
;
A
#
# COMPACT_ATOMS: atom_id res chain seq x y z
N MET A 1 6.41 9.69 25.58
CA MET A 1 5.37 8.73 26.01
C MET A 1 4.26 8.56 24.97
N PHE A 2 3.48 9.58 24.60
CA PHE A 2 2.43 9.42 23.56
C PHE A 2 3.01 9.07 22.17
N ASN A 3 4.14 9.66 21.79
CA ASN A 3 4.82 9.34 20.54
C ASN A 3 5.33 7.89 20.53
N ASP A 4 5.85 7.38 21.65
CA ASP A 4 6.33 6.00 21.76
C ASP A 4 5.20 4.99 21.55
N LEU A 5 4.01 5.29 22.08
CA LEU A 5 2.81 4.47 21.87
C LEU A 5 2.34 4.51 20.40
N ALA A 6 2.44 5.67 19.75
CA ALA A 6 2.11 5.85 18.34
C ALA A 6 3.02 5.05 17.40
N LEU A 7 4.22 4.70 17.85
CA LEU A 7 5.17 3.86 17.12
C LEU A 7 4.96 2.37 17.42
N LEU A 8 4.76 2.04 18.70
CA LEU A 8 4.71 0.65 19.16
C LEU A 8 3.42 -0.05 18.70
N ILE A 9 2.28 0.65 18.70
CA ILE A 9 0.98 0.08 18.30
C ILE A 9 0.97 -0.35 16.82
N PRO A 10 1.32 0.51 15.84
CA PRO A 10 1.42 0.10 14.44
C PRO A 10 2.44 -0.99 14.22
N LEU A 11 3.59 -0.95 14.91
CA LEU A 11 4.64 -1.95 14.74
C LEU A 11 4.18 -3.34 15.22
N MET A 12 3.46 -3.41 16.34
CA MET A 12 2.81 -4.64 16.80
C MET A 12 1.74 -5.11 15.81
N MET A 13 0.86 -4.22 15.35
CA MET A 13 -0.18 -4.53 14.37
C MET A 13 0.44 -5.08 13.06
N LEU A 14 1.46 -4.40 12.53
CA LEU A 14 2.19 -4.80 11.35
C LEU A 14 2.85 -6.16 11.53
N SER A 15 3.54 -6.39 12.65
CA SER A 15 4.20 -7.68 12.93
C SER A 15 3.19 -8.86 12.90
N ILE A 16 2.02 -8.68 13.50
CA ILE A 16 0.95 -9.68 13.49
C ILE A 16 0.45 -9.89 12.05
N CYS A 17 0.21 -8.80 11.33
CA CYS A 17 -0.23 -8.86 9.93
C CYS A 17 0.79 -9.56 9.04
N VAL A 18 2.09 -9.29 9.18
CA VAL A 18 3.18 -9.96 8.47
C VAL A 18 3.18 -11.46 8.75
N VAL A 19 3.08 -11.87 10.02
CA VAL A 19 3.04 -13.29 10.39
C VAL A 19 1.79 -13.98 9.83
N THR A 20 0.63 -13.33 9.89
CA THR A 20 -0.62 -13.90 9.37
C THR A 20 -0.65 -13.96 7.85
N ASP A 21 -0.07 -12.97 7.16
CA ASP A 21 0.04 -12.93 5.71
C ASP A 21 1.02 -14.00 5.21
N TRP A 22 2.14 -14.21 5.91
CA TRP A 22 3.07 -15.29 5.60
C TRP A 22 2.43 -16.68 5.78
N ARG A 23 1.71 -16.89 6.89
CA ARG A 23 1.19 -18.23 7.25
C ARG A 23 -0.09 -18.58 6.50
N LYS A 24 -0.99 -17.62 6.29
CA LYS A 24 -2.36 -17.86 5.80
C LYS A 24 -2.73 -17.01 4.58
N ARG A 25 -1.83 -16.14 4.11
CA ARG A 25 -2.05 -15.18 3.00
C ARG A 25 -3.32 -14.36 3.18
N LYS A 26 -3.64 -14.00 4.43
CA LYS A 26 -4.84 -13.28 4.83
C LYS A 26 -4.50 -12.25 5.90
N ILE A 27 -5.00 -11.04 5.71
CA ILE A 27 -4.99 -9.97 6.71
C ILE A 27 -6.35 -9.98 7.41
N TYR A 28 -6.36 -10.27 8.71
CA TYR A 28 -7.59 -10.41 9.47
C TYR A 28 -8.16 -9.05 9.88
N ASN A 29 -9.46 -8.86 9.65
CA ASN A 29 -10.19 -7.70 10.16
C ASN A 29 -10.07 -7.56 11.69
N TRP A 30 -9.91 -8.68 12.40
CA TRP A 30 -9.74 -8.72 13.85
C TRP A 30 -8.46 -8.03 14.34
N VAL A 31 -7.50 -7.76 13.46
CA VAL A 31 -6.26 -7.02 13.79
C VAL A 31 -6.36 -5.58 13.29
N THR A 32 -6.89 -5.38 12.07
CA THR A 32 -6.99 -4.04 11.48
C THR A 32 -8.06 -3.17 12.13
N ILE A 33 -9.20 -3.74 12.54
CA ILE A 33 -10.29 -2.99 13.22
C ILE A 33 -9.82 -2.44 14.57
N PRO A 34 -9.25 -3.25 15.51
CA PRO A 34 -8.78 -2.69 16.76
C PRO A 34 -7.62 -1.71 16.56
N GLY A 35 -6.72 -1.96 15.59
CA GLY A 35 -5.68 -0.99 15.23
C GLY A 35 -6.26 0.35 14.78
N PHE A 36 -7.30 0.33 13.93
CA PHE A 36 -7.99 1.54 13.50
C PHE A 36 -8.68 2.29 14.66
N ILE A 37 -9.36 1.57 15.56
CA ILE A 37 -10.00 2.15 16.74
C ILE A 37 -8.94 2.79 17.66
N LEU A 38 -7.83 2.10 17.92
CA LEU A 38 -6.71 2.65 18.70
C LEU A 38 -6.11 3.88 18.02
N GLY A 39 -6.03 3.90 16.69
CA GLY A 39 -5.59 5.07 15.93
C GLY A 39 -6.52 6.27 16.11
N ILE A 40 -7.84 6.07 16.08
CA ILE A 40 -8.82 7.14 16.34
C ILE A 40 -8.62 7.68 17.77
N ILE A 41 -8.52 6.79 18.75
CA ILE A 41 -8.27 7.17 20.15
C ILE A 41 -6.97 7.97 20.26
N TYR A 42 -5.89 7.52 19.61
CA TYR A 42 -4.63 8.23 19.59
C TYR A 42 -4.77 9.65 19.02
N VAL A 43 -5.43 9.81 17.86
CA VAL A 43 -5.68 11.13 17.26
C VAL A 43 -6.54 12.01 18.19
N ILE A 44 -7.53 11.42 18.90
CA ILE A 44 -8.34 12.13 19.90
C ILE A 44 -7.44 12.74 20.99
N TYR A 45 -6.62 11.90 21.61
CA TYR A 45 -5.83 12.25 22.79
C TYR A 45 -4.61 13.12 22.45
N ALA A 46 -3.99 12.92 21.29
CA ALA A 46 -2.89 13.74 20.80
C ALA A 46 -3.32 15.17 20.41
N LYS A 47 -4.62 15.49 20.52
CA LYS A 47 -5.22 16.79 20.18
C LYS A 47 -4.82 17.30 18.78
N THR A 48 -4.54 16.40 17.84
CA THR A 48 -4.14 16.73 16.48
C THR A 48 -5.35 17.01 15.58
N TYR A 49 -6.42 17.58 16.15
CA TYR A 49 -7.62 17.98 15.42
C TYR A 49 -7.43 19.34 14.77
N SER A 50 -6.66 19.34 13.69
CA SER A 50 -6.81 20.39 12.69
C SER A 50 -7.77 19.90 11.61
N VAL A 51 -8.62 20.79 11.11
CA VAL A 51 -9.47 20.51 9.93
C VAL A 51 -8.64 19.99 8.76
N SER A 52 -7.38 20.45 8.64
CA SER A 52 -6.43 19.99 7.61
C SER A 52 -6.09 18.50 7.72
N TYR A 53 -6.08 17.94 8.94
CA TYR A 53 -5.79 16.52 9.18
C TYR A 53 -6.95 15.64 8.70
N GLY A 54 -8.19 16.04 9.00
CA GLY A 54 -9.39 15.34 8.54
C GLY A 54 -9.53 15.38 7.01
N VAL A 55 -9.26 16.53 6.39
CA VAL A 55 -9.27 16.67 4.92
C VAL A 55 -8.20 15.80 4.28
N SER A 56 -6.99 15.78 4.86
CA SER A 56 -5.88 14.95 4.38
C SER A 56 -6.24 13.47 4.48
N PHE A 57 -6.79 13.01 5.61
CA PHE A 57 -7.24 11.63 5.78
C PHE A 57 -8.34 11.23 4.79
N PHE A 58 -9.32 12.12 4.53
CA PHE A 58 -10.38 11.86 3.56
C PHE A 58 -9.86 11.74 2.12
N PHE A 59 -8.97 12.65 1.71
CA PHE A 59 -8.32 12.58 0.39
C PHE A 59 -7.50 11.29 0.23
N LEU A 60 -6.76 10.91 1.28
CA LEU A 60 -6.00 9.66 1.31
C LEU A 60 -6.90 8.44 1.16
N PHE A 61 -8.02 8.41 1.88
CA PHE A 61 -9.01 7.35 1.73
C PHE A 61 -9.54 7.26 0.30
N LEU A 62 -9.83 8.41 -0.34
CA LEU A 62 -10.30 8.47 -1.72
C LEU A 62 -9.28 7.89 -2.71
N ILE A 63 -8.00 8.23 -2.55
CA ILE A 63 -6.90 7.72 -3.38
C ILE A 63 -6.77 6.20 -3.23
N VAL A 64 -6.75 5.70 -2.00
CA VAL A 64 -6.64 4.26 -1.74
C VAL A 64 -7.85 3.50 -2.27
N LEU A 65 -9.05 4.08 -2.16
CA LEU A 65 -10.28 3.50 -2.72
C LEU A 65 -10.25 3.45 -4.26
N PHE A 66 -9.74 4.49 -4.91
CA PHE A 66 -9.56 4.52 -6.36
C PHE A 66 -8.56 3.44 -6.84
N VAL A 67 -7.47 3.24 -6.11
CA VAL A 67 -6.48 2.20 -6.42
C VAL A 67 -7.07 0.81 -6.23
N TYR A 68 -7.88 0.63 -5.18
CA TYR A 68 -8.61 -0.61 -4.94
C TYR A 68 -9.62 -0.93 -6.04
N SER A 69 -10.37 0.07 -6.52
CA SER A 69 -11.37 -0.15 -7.58
C SER A 69 -10.75 -0.59 -8.90
N HIS A 70 -9.52 -0.17 -9.18
CA HIS A 70 -8.73 -0.62 -10.34
C HIS A 70 -8.11 -2.01 -10.15
N GLY A 71 -8.33 -2.67 -9.02
CA GLY A 71 -7.82 -4.02 -8.74
C GLY A 71 -6.30 -4.08 -8.52
N ALA A 72 -5.62 -2.93 -8.45
CA ALA A 72 -4.17 -2.86 -8.28
C ALA A 72 -3.72 -3.26 -6.86
N MET A 73 -4.64 -3.21 -5.89
CA MET A 73 -4.35 -3.45 -4.48
C MET A 73 -5.40 -4.36 -3.83
N ARG A 74 -4.98 -5.22 -2.90
CA ARG A 74 -5.92 -6.10 -2.19
C ARG A 74 -6.63 -5.32 -1.09
N GLY A 75 -7.89 -5.70 -0.82
CA GLY A 75 -8.67 -5.08 0.24
C GLY A 75 -8.08 -5.26 1.65
N GLY A 76 -7.25 -6.29 1.85
CA GLY A 76 -6.50 -6.46 3.10
C GLY A 76 -5.43 -5.38 3.28
N ASP A 77 -4.64 -5.12 2.23
CA ASP A 77 -3.58 -4.12 2.25
C ASP A 77 -4.17 -2.71 2.42
N VAL A 78 -5.29 -2.42 1.74
CA VAL A 78 -6.04 -1.16 1.92
C VAL A 78 -6.46 -0.93 3.36
N LYS A 79 -7.03 -1.94 4.02
CA LYS A 79 -7.43 -1.83 5.44
C LYS A 79 -6.23 -1.58 6.35
N LEU A 80 -5.10 -2.23 6.06
CA LEU A 80 -3.86 -2.06 6.82
C LEU A 80 -3.31 -0.64 6.67
N LEU A 81 -3.20 -0.11 5.45
CA LEU A 81 -2.77 1.28 5.24
C LEU A 81 -3.73 2.28 5.86
N MET A 82 -5.04 2.03 5.79
CA MET A 82 -6.03 2.91 6.40
C MET A 82 -5.94 2.92 7.93
N ALA A 83 -5.61 1.79 8.56
CA ALA A 83 -5.31 1.76 9.99
C ALA A 83 -3.99 2.48 10.31
N LEU A 84 -2.98 2.31 9.45
CA LEU A 84 -1.66 2.93 9.63
C LEU A 84 -1.71 4.46 9.52
N SER A 85 -2.53 5.02 8.61
CA SER A 85 -2.60 6.47 8.36
C SER A 85 -3.04 7.29 9.57
N LEU A 86 -3.68 6.69 10.57
CA LEU A 86 -4.07 7.36 11.81
C LEU A 86 -2.90 7.56 12.78
N PHE A 87 -1.83 6.79 12.62
CA PHE A 87 -0.64 6.86 13.48
C PHE A 87 0.51 7.66 12.84
N LEU A 88 0.50 7.81 11.51
CA LEU A 88 1.49 8.61 10.79
C LEU A 88 0.96 10.01 10.52
N THR A 89 1.87 10.98 10.51
CA THR A 89 1.59 12.28 9.89
C THR A 89 1.24 12.13 8.41
N PRO A 90 0.40 13.03 7.85
CA PRO A 90 0.01 12.97 6.45
C PRO A 90 1.20 12.82 5.51
N GLY A 91 2.28 13.60 5.73
CA GLY A 91 3.51 13.52 4.94
C GLY A 91 4.19 12.15 5.01
N ALA A 92 4.35 11.60 6.22
CA ALA A 92 4.92 10.27 6.41
C ALA A 92 4.05 9.18 5.76
N PHE A 93 2.71 9.29 5.84
CA PHE A 93 1.81 8.34 5.20
C PHE A 93 1.89 8.38 3.67
N PHE A 94 1.91 9.59 3.08
CA PHE A 94 2.08 9.75 1.62
C PHE A 94 3.40 9.12 1.17
N PHE A 95 4.49 9.38 1.89
CA PHE A 95 5.79 8.80 1.59
C PHE A 95 5.78 7.27 1.71
N ASN A 96 5.20 6.72 2.78
CA ASN A 96 5.05 5.28 2.98
C ASN A 96 4.23 4.62 1.85
N SER A 97 3.12 5.24 1.46
CA SER A 97 2.25 4.76 0.39
C SER A 97 2.94 4.82 -0.97
N ALA A 98 3.68 5.90 -1.24
CA ALA A 98 4.46 6.05 -2.47
C ALA A 98 5.57 5.00 -2.57
N LEU A 99 6.31 4.75 -1.47
CA LEU A 99 7.31 3.69 -1.42
C LEU A 99 6.71 2.31 -1.65
N PHE A 100 5.56 2.03 -1.04
CA PHE A 100 4.85 0.77 -1.24
C PHE A 100 4.44 0.59 -2.71
N MET A 101 3.83 1.60 -3.33
CA MET A 101 3.43 1.56 -4.74
C MET A 101 4.63 1.40 -5.67
N PHE A 102 5.72 2.12 -5.41
CA PHE A 102 6.95 2.01 -6.18
C PHE A 102 7.52 0.59 -6.08
N SER A 103 7.63 0.03 -4.88
CA SER A 103 8.10 -1.34 -4.67
C SER A 103 7.20 -2.38 -5.34
N ALA A 104 5.88 -2.23 -5.23
CA ALA A 104 4.90 -3.09 -5.89
C ALA A 104 5.02 -3.03 -7.42
N PHE A 105 5.26 -1.84 -7.99
CA PHE A 105 5.51 -1.67 -9.42
C PHE A 105 6.74 -2.44 -9.89
N PHE A 106 7.88 -2.31 -9.20
CA PHE A 106 9.08 -3.09 -9.54
C PHE A 106 8.85 -4.59 -9.41
N TYR A 107 8.13 -5.02 -8.36
CA TYR A 107 7.81 -6.43 -8.17
C TYR A 107 7.05 -7.01 -9.37
N PHE A 108 5.99 -6.34 -9.81
CA PHE A 108 5.23 -6.74 -11.00
C PHE A 108 6.09 -6.69 -12.26
N PHE A 109 6.90 -5.65 -12.43
CA PHE A 109 7.77 -5.50 -13.58
C PHE A 109 8.78 -6.65 -13.70
N PHE A 110 9.48 -6.98 -12.60
CA PHE A 110 10.40 -8.13 -12.56
C PHE A 110 9.68 -9.47 -12.77
N GLN A 111 8.47 -9.61 -12.23
CA GLN A 111 7.67 -10.81 -12.43
C GLN A 111 7.30 -10.99 -13.90
N THR A 112 6.88 -9.93 -14.59
CA THR A 112 6.59 -9.95 -16.03
C THR A 112 7.83 -10.32 -16.84
N ILE A 113 8.99 -9.73 -16.54
CA ILE A 113 10.26 -10.08 -17.20
C ILE A 113 10.62 -11.56 -16.99
N ARG A 114 10.40 -12.11 -15.79
CA ARG A 114 10.68 -13.53 -15.49
C ARG A 114 9.77 -14.49 -16.23
N ILE A 115 8.51 -14.12 -16.49
CA ILE A 115 7.52 -14.99 -17.12
C ILE A 115 7.59 -14.92 -18.65
N LYS A 116 7.65 -13.71 -19.22
CA LYS A 116 7.62 -13.47 -20.67
C LYS A 116 9.02 -13.33 -21.30
N GLY A 117 10.04 -13.02 -20.51
CA GLY A 117 11.35 -12.65 -21.01
C GLY A 117 11.43 -11.17 -21.41
N LEU A 118 12.63 -10.59 -21.30
CA LEU A 118 12.86 -9.14 -21.45
C LEU A 118 12.44 -8.60 -22.82
N SER A 119 12.72 -9.34 -23.90
CA SER A 119 12.42 -8.90 -25.26
C SER A 119 10.91 -8.82 -25.53
N GLN A 120 10.13 -9.76 -25.01
CA GLN A 120 8.67 -9.73 -25.15
C GLN A 120 8.06 -8.61 -24.29
N THR A 121 8.53 -8.43 -23.05
CA THR A 121 8.09 -7.33 -22.18
C THR A 121 8.31 -5.95 -22.80
N VAL A 122 9.46 -5.70 -23.42
CA VAL A 122 9.75 -4.41 -24.08
C VAL A 122 8.86 -4.20 -25.30
N ASN A 123 8.64 -5.25 -26.09
CA ASN A 123 7.74 -5.17 -27.24
C ASN A 123 6.30 -4.89 -26.80
N ASP A 124 5.81 -5.56 -25.76
CA ASP A 124 4.48 -5.34 -25.19
C ASP A 124 4.30 -3.89 -24.72
N VAL A 125 5.27 -3.33 -23.98
CA VAL A 125 5.24 -1.91 -23.53
C VAL A 125 5.23 -0.96 -24.72
N LYS A 126 6.03 -1.26 -25.76
CA LYS A 126 6.07 -0.44 -26.97
C LYS A 126 4.73 -0.48 -27.72
N THR A 127 4.09 -1.64 -27.83
CA THR A 127 2.76 -1.74 -28.44
C THR A 127 1.71 -1.03 -27.62
N ASP A 128 1.68 -1.21 -26.30
CA ASP A 128 0.67 -0.57 -25.45
C ASP A 128 0.82 0.96 -25.45
N SER A 129 2.06 1.47 -25.40
CA SER A 129 2.30 2.93 -25.50
C SER A 129 1.91 3.50 -26.86
N LEU A 130 2.21 2.81 -27.96
CA LEU A 130 1.83 3.25 -29.30
C LEU A 130 0.30 3.23 -29.49
N VAL A 131 -0.38 2.20 -29.02
CA VAL A 131 -1.84 2.11 -29.14
C VAL A 131 -2.53 3.12 -28.23
N LEU A 132 -2.00 3.40 -27.04
CA LEU A 132 -2.50 4.49 -26.21
C LEU A 132 -2.36 5.86 -26.90
N ILE A 133 -1.24 6.12 -27.59
CA ILE A 133 -1.03 7.39 -28.32
C ILE A 133 -1.93 7.49 -29.55
N VAL A 134 -2.16 6.39 -30.27
CA VAL A 134 -2.88 6.39 -31.55
C VAL A 134 -4.39 6.27 -31.38
N VAL A 135 -4.83 5.36 -30.50
CA VAL A 135 -6.25 4.99 -30.30
C VAL A 135 -6.83 5.66 -29.06
N GLY A 136 -5.99 6.09 -28.11
CA GLY A 136 -6.43 6.62 -26.81
C GLY A 136 -6.86 5.53 -25.83
N GLU A 137 -6.77 4.26 -26.22
CA GLU A 137 -7.22 3.12 -25.42
C GLU A 137 -6.07 2.12 -25.24
N ASN A 138 -5.96 1.52 -24.06
CA ASN A 138 -4.93 0.52 -23.77
C ASN A 138 -5.46 -0.90 -24.02
N ASN A 139 -4.80 -1.62 -24.90
CA ASN A 139 -5.05 -3.02 -25.26
C ASN A 139 -4.49 -4.03 -24.24
N ASN A 140 -3.84 -3.56 -23.18
CA ASN A 140 -3.35 -4.34 -22.04
C ASN A 140 -2.46 -5.52 -22.44
N SER A 141 -1.69 -5.38 -23.53
CA SER A 141 -0.83 -6.45 -24.06
C SER A 141 0.28 -6.81 -23.07
N PHE A 142 0.77 -5.83 -22.32
CA PHE A 142 1.71 -6.02 -21.22
C PHE A 142 1.19 -6.95 -20.13
N ALA A 143 -0.11 -6.85 -19.80
CA ALA A 143 -0.74 -7.70 -18.82
C ALA A 143 -1.20 -9.05 -19.39
N ASN A 144 -1.39 -9.17 -20.71
CA ASN A 144 -1.85 -10.40 -21.36
C ASN A 144 -0.89 -11.56 -21.17
N GLY A 145 -1.38 -12.73 -20.76
CA GLY A 145 -0.56 -13.94 -20.57
C GLY A 145 0.19 -14.03 -19.24
N VAL A 146 0.31 -12.92 -18.50
CA VAL A 146 0.61 -12.98 -17.06
C VAL A 146 -0.71 -13.34 -16.40
N LYS A 147 -0.91 -14.61 -16.01
CA LYS A 147 -2.02 -14.93 -15.10
C LYS A 147 -1.94 -13.93 -13.97
N SER A 148 -3.06 -13.26 -13.65
CA SER A 148 -3.21 -12.42 -12.47
C SER A 148 -3.02 -13.29 -11.24
N THR A 149 -1.77 -13.65 -10.99
CA THR A 149 -1.34 -14.31 -9.78
C THR A 149 -1.46 -13.21 -8.75
N PHE A 150 -2.67 -13.16 -8.20
CA PHE A 150 -3.06 -12.43 -7.02
C PHE A 150 -1.82 -12.24 -6.17
N PHE A 151 -1.39 -10.97 -5.99
CA PHE A 151 -0.14 -10.54 -5.35
C PHE A 151 0.35 -11.66 -4.41
N PRO A 152 1.48 -12.34 -4.66
CA PRO A 152 1.89 -13.40 -3.74
C PRO A 152 1.95 -12.78 -2.34
N GLY A 153 1.40 -13.49 -1.34
CA GLY A 153 1.35 -12.98 0.04
C GLY A 153 2.68 -12.33 0.41
N GLY A 154 2.63 -11.20 1.11
CA GLY A 154 3.77 -10.33 1.34
C GLY A 154 3.46 -8.83 1.27
N GLY A 155 2.22 -8.44 0.94
CA GLY A 155 1.79 -7.03 0.96
C GLY A 155 2.00 -6.40 2.33
N ALA A 156 1.65 -7.13 3.40
CA ALA A 156 1.90 -6.69 4.77
C ALA A 156 3.41 -6.54 5.08
N ALA A 157 4.26 -7.41 4.52
CA ALA A 157 5.71 -7.34 4.71
C ALA A 157 6.32 -6.12 4.01
N LEU A 158 5.89 -5.83 2.78
CA LEU A 158 6.29 -4.63 2.05
C LEU A 158 5.85 -3.36 2.79
N ILE A 159 4.59 -3.29 3.23
CA ILE A 159 4.09 -2.14 3.98
C ILE A 159 4.86 -1.97 5.29
N SER A 160 5.17 -3.06 5.98
CA SER A 160 5.97 -3.02 7.21
C SER A 160 7.40 -2.54 6.96
N LEU A 161 8.03 -2.96 5.87
CA LEU A 161 9.38 -2.53 5.50
C LEU A 161 9.39 -1.04 5.15
N CYS A 162 8.43 -0.58 4.32
CA CYS A 162 8.24 0.83 3.99
C CYS A 162 7.98 1.67 5.24
N TYR A 163 7.24 1.14 6.21
CA TYR A 163 6.97 1.83 7.46
C TYR A 163 8.25 2.05 8.27
N ILE A 164 9.10 1.02 8.40
CA ILE A 164 10.39 1.15 9.09
C ILE A 164 11.27 2.20 8.40
N VAL A 165 11.34 2.20 7.06
CA VAL A 165 12.10 3.21 6.29
C VAL A 165 11.53 4.61 6.53
N THR A 166 10.21 4.74 6.55
CA THR A 166 9.53 6.01 6.81
C THR A 166 9.84 6.52 8.22
N LEU A 167 9.88 5.64 9.22
CA LEU A 167 10.25 6.00 10.59
C LEU A 167 11.68 6.52 10.70
N PHE A 168 12.63 5.94 9.97
CA PHE A 168 14.01 6.42 9.94
C PHE A 168 14.12 7.82 9.32
N LEU A 169 13.31 8.14 8.30
CA LEU A 169 13.36 9.41 7.58
C LEU A 169 12.58 10.54 8.26
N PHE A 170 11.42 10.23 8.83
CA PHE A 170 10.52 11.20 9.47
C PHE A 170 10.67 11.20 11.00
N SER A 171 11.91 11.04 11.51
CA SER A 171 12.20 11.02 12.96
C SER A 171 11.37 12.07 13.72
N TYR A 172 10.51 11.58 14.62
CA TYR A 172 9.64 12.38 15.49
C TYR A 172 10.38 12.83 16.75
#